data_AF-A0A7W0WAA3-F1
#
_entry.id   AF-A0A7W0WAA3-F1
#
_cell.length_a   1.000
_cell.length_b   1.000
_cell.length_c   1.000
_cell.angle_alpha   90.00
_cell.angle_beta   90.00
_cell.angle_gamma   90.00
#
_symmetry.space_group_name_H-M   'P 1'
#
loop_
_entity.id
_entity.type
_entity.pdbx_description
1 polymer ?
#
loop_
_entity_poly.entity_id
_entity_poly.type
_entity_poly.pdbx_seq_one_letter_code
_entity_poly.pdbx_strand_id
1 'polypeptide(L)'
;MIHNKEFIIRKSEIADPQSLPAMIEHLVSGDVLRWYISKVTAAEVFVEATICSEPLGETSDSVMGQFYSGKSAVLNLIPTGIGCDIGGYAGDAGPATALLASCCDYLVTNPNAVNASNFIMMDKNIVYTEGYCIDLFSRGLINLHIPYSNKIGLIIEKTDDEHLDVVFNILNTVRAVYGVDVEHFVITDEHIGGRCVQHTSGSYAGSIDNPDTLFRACEQLIAKGVTAIAVTSNIQDLPADSYAEHFSGRHPNPVGGAEAVISHLIAKKYRLPAAHAPMINLKQINLQDAVVDARGAGEITSHSGMASVLIGLTQAPQITQRPGCRIADTININNVLAVVVPASSLGGIPVLYAQKFNIPVIAVRNNATILDITAERFPLKTVVEVHTYAEAAGIIMALKRGLNLNTILRPLETHRYERRGGPVAAAVDTDSLVAELA
;
A
#
# COMPACT_ATOMS: atom_id res chain seq x y z
N MET A 1 7.32 -6.38 -21.82
CA MET A 1 6.26 -5.35 -22.05
C MET A 1 5.20 -5.39 -20.95
N ILE A 2 4.72 -4.23 -20.48
CA ILE A 2 3.73 -4.09 -19.39
C ILE A 2 2.36 -3.74 -19.97
N HIS A 3 1.31 -4.44 -19.51
CA HIS A 3 -0.06 -4.24 -19.97
C HIS A 3 -1.01 -4.02 -18.80
N ASN A 4 -1.91 -3.05 -18.97
CA ASN A 4 -3.02 -2.80 -18.06
C ASN A 4 -4.29 -3.35 -18.71
N LYS A 5 -4.96 -4.30 -18.04
CA LYS A 5 -6.15 -4.99 -18.56
C LYS A 5 -7.29 -4.96 -17.56
N GLU A 6 -8.50 -4.88 -18.09
CA GLU A 6 -9.74 -5.08 -17.33
C GLU A 6 -10.27 -6.48 -17.61
N PHE A 7 -10.77 -7.14 -16.56
CA PHE A 7 -11.41 -8.44 -16.60
C PHE A 7 -12.78 -8.33 -15.93
N ILE A 8 -13.73 -9.14 -16.38
CA ILE A 8 -15.10 -9.14 -15.87
C ILE A 8 -15.44 -10.54 -15.39
N ILE A 9 -15.94 -10.65 -14.16
CA ILE A 9 -16.42 -11.87 -13.54
C ILE A 9 -17.92 -11.72 -13.30
N ARG A 10 -18.73 -12.69 -13.71
CA ARG A 10 -20.15 -12.71 -13.37
C ARG A 10 -20.33 -13.17 -11.94
N LYS A 11 -21.14 -12.48 -11.15
CA LYS A 11 -21.42 -12.87 -9.74
C LYS A 11 -22.02 -14.26 -9.62
N SER A 12 -22.74 -14.74 -10.65
CA SER A 12 -23.26 -16.11 -10.71
C SER A 12 -22.17 -17.19 -10.76
N GLU A 13 -20.94 -16.82 -11.15
CA GLU A 13 -19.79 -17.73 -11.20
C GLU A 13 -19.07 -17.78 -9.84
N ILE A 14 -19.30 -16.79 -8.97
CA ILE A 14 -18.70 -16.71 -7.62
C ILE A 14 -19.47 -17.62 -6.68
N ALA A 15 -18.98 -18.84 -6.49
CA ALA A 15 -19.59 -19.82 -5.58
C ALA A 15 -19.53 -19.39 -4.11
N ASP A 16 -18.45 -18.73 -3.68
CA ASP A 16 -18.21 -18.22 -2.32
C ASP A 16 -17.32 -16.97 -2.40
N PRO A 17 -17.66 -15.85 -1.72
CA PRO A 17 -16.76 -14.69 -1.63
C PRO A 17 -15.32 -15.02 -1.21
N GLN A 18 -15.09 -16.08 -0.41
CA GLN A 18 -13.73 -16.49 -0.02
C GLN A 18 -12.93 -17.14 -1.17
N SER A 19 -13.59 -17.64 -2.21
CA SER A 19 -12.91 -18.21 -3.39
C SER A 19 -12.58 -17.17 -4.46
N LEU A 20 -13.12 -15.95 -4.33
CA LEU A 20 -12.94 -14.88 -5.31
C LEU A 20 -11.45 -14.55 -5.58
N PRO A 21 -10.56 -14.43 -4.59
CA PRO A 21 -9.15 -14.13 -4.87
C PRO A 21 -8.48 -15.18 -5.73
N ALA A 22 -8.72 -16.47 -5.44
CA ALA A 22 -8.19 -17.57 -6.24
C ALA A 22 -8.75 -17.55 -7.66
N MET A 23 -10.04 -17.26 -7.82
CA MET A 23 -10.67 -17.12 -9.14
C MET A 23 -10.06 -15.97 -9.95
N ILE A 24 -9.83 -14.81 -9.33
CA ILE A 24 -9.17 -13.68 -9.97
C ILE A 24 -7.75 -14.06 -10.37
N GLU A 25 -6.98 -14.69 -9.48
CA GLU A 25 -5.62 -15.13 -9.77
C GLU A 25 -5.56 -16.17 -10.91
N HIS A 26 -6.58 -17.03 -11.05
CA HIS A 26 -6.70 -17.94 -12.19
C HIS A 26 -7.11 -17.24 -13.49
N LEU A 27 -7.94 -16.19 -13.40
CA LEU A 27 -8.41 -15.41 -14.55
C LEU A 27 -7.31 -14.52 -15.12
N VAL A 28 -6.56 -13.87 -14.25
CA VAL A 28 -5.46 -12.98 -14.62
C VAL A 28 -4.23 -13.83 -14.96
N SER A 29 -4.17 -14.28 -16.21
CA SER A 29 -3.02 -15.02 -16.74
C SER A 29 -1.78 -14.13 -16.95
N GLY A 30 -0.58 -14.71 -16.83
CA GLY A 30 0.70 -14.05 -17.03
C GLY A 30 1.37 -13.61 -15.72
N ASP A 31 2.41 -12.77 -15.82
CA ASP A 31 3.17 -12.32 -14.65
C ASP A 31 2.58 -11.06 -14.04
N VAL A 32 1.63 -11.26 -13.13
CA VAL A 32 0.87 -10.17 -12.50
C VAL A 32 1.73 -9.38 -11.53
N LEU A 33 1.69 -8.06 -11.65
CA LEU A 33 2.32 -7.10 -10.73
C LEU A 33 1.34 -6.62 -9.67
N ARG A 34 0.09 -6.37 -10.04
CA ARG A 34 -1.00 -6.00 -9.13
C ARG A 34 -2.35 -6.28 -9.76
N TRP A 35 -3.37 -6.46 -8.94
CA TRP A 35 -4.77 -6.42 -9.35
C TRP A 35 -5.65 -5.92 -8.21
N TYR A 36 -6.80 -5.34 -8.55
CA TYR A 36 -7.84 -4.97 -7.61
C TYR A 36 -9.21 -4.97 -8.28
N ILE A 37 -10.26 -5.10 -7.48
CA ILE A 37 -11.63 -4.92 -7.94
C ILE A 37 -11.87 -3.41 -8.09
N SER A 38 -12.13 -2.95 -9.31
CA SER A 38 -12.32 -1.53 -9.65
C SER A 38 -13.79 -1.11 -9.62
N LYS A 39 -14.71 -2.05 -9.87
CA LYS A 39 -16.16 -1.79 -9.88
C LYS A 39 -16.97 -3.05 -9.55
N VAL A 40 -18.08 -2.86 -8.85
CA VAL A 40 -19.06 -3.92 -8.58
C VAL A 40 -20.47 -3.46 -8.97
N THR A 41 -21.16 -4.24 -9.80
CA THR A 41 -22.55 -4.03 -10.18
C THR A 41 -23.46 -5.10 -9.55
N ALA A 42 -24.76 -5.09 -9.88
CA ALA A 42 -25.67 -6.13 -9.42
C ALA A 42 -25.29 -7.53 -9.96
N ALA A 43 -24.69 -7.60 -11.15
CA ALA A 43 -24.42 -8.86 -11.85
C ALA A 43 -22.93 -9.17 -12.03
N GLU A 44 -22.05 -8.18 -11.95
CA GLU A 44 -20.66 -8.29 -12.41
C GLU A 44 -19.67 -7.67 -11.42
N VAL A 45 -18.44 -8.18 -11.45
CA VAL A 45 -17.27 -7.68 -10.73
C VAL A 45 -16.19 -7.38 -11.77
N PHE A 46 -15.70 -6.15 -11.79
CA PHE A 46 -14.67 -5.68 -12.69
C PHE A 46 -13.33 -5.66 -11.97
N VAL A 47 -12.31 -6.25 -12.59
CA VAL A 47 -10.96 -6.36 -12.04
C VAL A 47 -10.00 -5.68 -12.98
N GLU A 48 -9.24 -4.73 -12.47
CA GLU A 48 -8.14 -4.10 -13.19
C GLU A 48 -6.83 -4.74 -12.73
N ALA A 49 -5.98 -5.13 -13.69
CA ALA A 49 -4.70 -5.75 -13.42
C ALA A 49 -3.58 -5.15 -14.28
N THR A 50 -2.40 -5.03 -13.67
CA THR A 50 -1.16 -4.69 -14.35
C THR A 50 -0.30 -5.96 -14.47
N ILE A 51 0.02 -6.33 -15.70
CA ILE A 51 0.63 -7.62 -16.06
C ILE A 51 1.93 -7.37 -16.84
N CYS A 52 2.98 -8.10 -16.49
CA CYS A 52 4.19 -8.20 -17.29
C CYS A 52 4.09 -9.39 -18.25
N SER A 53 4.37 -9.16 -19.53
CA SER A 53 4.38 -10.21 -20.56
C SER A 53 5.57 -11.15 -20.46
N GLU A 54 6.68 -10.68 -19.88
CA GLU A 54 7.87 -11.49 -19.69
C GLU A 54 7.82 -12.22 -18.36
N PRO A 55 8.31 -13.47 -18.31
CA PRO A 55 8.36 -14.24 -17.08
C PRO A 55 9.33 -13.59 -16.08
N LEU A 56 8.83 -13.18 -14.91
CA LEU A 56 9.61 -12.53 -13.85
C LEU A 56 9.94 -13.50 -12.70
N GLY A 57 9.49 -14.75 -12.80
CA GLY A 57 9.72 -15.80 -11.81
C GLY A 57 8.55 -15.98 -10.86
N GLU A 58 8.37 -17.22 -10.39
CA GLU A 58 7.29 -17.57 -9.47
C GLU A 58 7.70 -17.34 -8.01
N THR A 59 6.75 -16.88 -7.20
CA THR A 59 6.85 -16.96 -5.74
C THR A 59 6.00 -18.13 -5.29
N SER A 60 6.63 -19.25 -4.94
CA SER A 60 5.94 -20.48 -4.53
C SER A 60 6.08 -20.81 -3.04
N ASP A 61 6.65 -19.90 -2.25
CA ASP A 61 6.80 -20.11 -0.82
C ASP A 61 5.48 -19.83 -0.09
N SER A 62 5.16 -20.67 0.89
CA SER A 62 4.10 -20.44 1.86
C SER A 62 4.71 -20.36 3.24
N VAL A 63 4.36 -19.32 4.00
CA VAL A 63 4.78 -19.17 5.39
C VAL A 63 3.70 -19.58 6.37
N MET A 64 2.61 -20.17 5.87
CA MET A 64 1.54 -20.73 6.69
C MET A 64 2.12 -21.80 7.64
N GLY A 65 1.83 -21.66 8.93
CA GLY A 65 2.37 -22.53 9.98
C GLY A 65 3.71 -22.08 10.59
N GLN A 66 4.33 -21.01 10.07
CA GLN A 66 5.44 -20.35 10.73
C GLN A 66 4.89 -19.30 11.72
N PHE A 67 5.32 -19.35 12.98
CA PHE A 67 4.80 -18.46 14.02
C PHE A 67 5.93 -17.67 14.67
N TYR A 68 5.80 -16.34 14.68
CA TYR A 68 6.71 -15.43 15.35
C TYR A 68 5.99 -14.79 16.54
N SER A 69 5.95 -15.48 17.68
CA SER A 69 5.16 -15.05 18.84
C SER A 69 5.67 -13.76 19.49
N GLY A 70 4.77 -13.00 20.12
CA GLY A 70 5.14 -11.88 20.99
C GLY A 70 5.16 -10.51 20.33
N LYS A 71 4.82 -10.43 19.03
CA LYS A 71 4.67 -9.17 18.30
C LYS A 71 3.32 -9.11 17.59
N SER A 72 2.66 -7.98 17.72
CA SER A 72 1.46 -7.61 16.97
C SER A 72 1.80 -6.73 15.78
N ALA A 73 1.25 -7.05 14.62
CA ALA A 73 1.36 -6.25 13.42
C ALA A 73 -0.02 -5.67 13.05
N VAL A 74 -0.04 -4.48 12.44
CA VAL A 74 -1.19 -3.93 11.75
C VAL A 74 -0.76 -3.57 10.34
N LEU A 75 -1.61 -3.83 9.35
CA LEU A 75 -1.36 -3.41 7.97
C LEU A 75 -2.18 -2.16 7.69
N ASN A 76 -1.54 -1.01 7.47
CA ASN A 76 -2.19 0.23 7.04
C ASN A 76 -1.94 0.42 5.55
N LEU A 77 -3.00 0.56 4.75
CA LEU A 77 -2.88 0.74 3.31
C LEU A 77 -3.49 2.06 2.90
N ILE A 78 -2.67 2.81 2.17
CA ILE A 78 -3.06 4.04 1.50
C ILE A 78 -2.83 3.80 0.01
N PRO A 79 -3.83 3.30 -0.73
CA PRO A 79 -3.64 2.95 -2.13
C PRO A 79 -3.33 4.19 -2.97
N THR A 80 -2.25 4.13 -3.74
CA THR A 80 -1.82 5.21 -4.63
C THR A 80 -2.63 5.19 -5.92
N GLY A 81 -2.90 6.37 -6.50
CA GLY A 81 -3.56 6.49 -7.79
C GLY A 81 -5.09 6.43 -7.77
N ILE A 82 -5.71 6.36 -6.58
CA ILE A 82 -7.18 6.39 -6.41
C ILE A 82 -7.68 7.63 -5.66
N GLY A 83 -6.80 8.60 -5.40
CA GLY A 83 -7.17 9.89 -4.79
C GLY A 83 -7.72 9.78 -3.37
N CYS A 84 -6.99 9.10 -2.48
CA CYS A 84 -7.33 9.08 -1.06
C CYS A 84 -7.34 10.51 -0.48
N ASP A 85 -8.38 10.90 0.23
CA ASP A 85 -8.43 12.20 0.92
C ASP A 85 -7.31 12.39 1.95
N ILE A 86 -6.94 11.28 2.62
CA ILE A 86 -5.79 11.17 3.52
C ILE A 86 -4.81 10.17 2.91
N GLY A 87 -3.63 10.65 2.51
CA GLY A 87 -2.59 9.82 1.92
C GLY A 87 -2.59 9.77 0.40
N GLY A 88 -3.45 10.56 -0.27
CA GLY A 88 -3.45 10.70 -1.72
C GLY A 88 -2.30 11.54 -2.27
N TYR A 89 -1.56 12.21 -1.38
CA TYR A 89 -0.41 13.07 -1.67
C TYR A 89 0.84 12.47 -1.03
N ALA A 90 2.03 12.98 -1.35
CA ALA A 90 3.24 12.47 -0.73
C ALA A 90 3.26 12.78 0.79
N GLY A 91 3.02 11.76 1.61
CA GLY A 91 3.26 11.73 3.06
C GLY A 91 2.23 12.47 3.92
N ASP A 92 1.10 12.89 3.34
CA ASP A 92 -0.01 13.50 4.09
C ASP A 92 -0.74 12.49 5.00
N ALA A 93 -0.58 11.18 4.76
CA ALA A 93 -0.97 10.13 5.70
C ALA A 93 0.03 9.89 6.84
N GLY A 94 1.16 10.59 6.89
CA GLY A 94 2.19 10.42 7.92
C GLY A 94 1.65 10.51 9.35
N PRO A 95 0.87 11.55 9.71
CA PRO A 95 0.27 11.65 11.04
C PRO A 95 -0.70 10.51 11.39
N ALA A 96 -1.55 10.10 10.45
CA ALA A 96 -2.47 8.99 10.66
C ALA A 96 -1.70 7.67 10.83
N THR A 97 -0.67 7.46 10.02
CA THR A 97 0.23 6.30 10.09
C THR A 97 0.94 6.24 11.44
N ALA A 98 1.51 7.35 11.92
CA ALA A 98 2.16 7.43 13.24
C ALA A 98 1.18 7.12 14.39
N LEU A 99 -0.05 7.63 14.31
CA LEU A 99 -1.11 7.32 15.29
C LEU A 99 -1.39 5.81 15.35
N LEU A 100 -1.59 5.16 14.20
CA LEU A 100 -1.83 3.71 14.16
C LEU A 100 -0.60 2.92 14.64
N ALA A 101 0.61 3.37 14.27
CA ALA A 101 1.86 2.74 14.69
C ALA A 101 2.02 2.76 16.21
N SER A 102 1.56 3.80 16.89
CA SER A 102 1.58 3.86 18.36
C SER A 102 0.73 2.79 19.06
N CYS A 103 -0.18 2.13 18.32
CA CYS A 103 -1.13 1.15 18.85
C CYS A 103 -0.69 -0.32 18.66
N CYS A 104 0.37 -0.59 17.89
CA CYS A 104 0.85 -1.94 17.57
C CYS A 104 2.37 -2.07 17.75
N ASP A 105 2.89 -3.31 17.71
CA ASP A 105 4.35 -3.50 17.80
C ASP A 105 5.05 -3.26 16.47
N TYR A 106 4.35 -3.50 15.34
CA TYR A 106 4.76 -3.13 13.99
C TYR A 106 3.59 -2.63 13.17
N LEU A 107 3.78 -1.56 12.39
CA LEU A 107 2.82 -1.09 11.40
C LEU A 107 3.41 -1.28 10.01
N VAL A 108 2.87 -2.19 9.22
CA VAL A 108 3.25 -2.39 7.83
C VAL A 108 2.50 -1.38 6.97
N THR A 109 3.20 -0.64 6.10
CA THR A 109 2.58 0.36 5.21
C THR A 109 3.37 0.54 3.92
N ASN A 110 2.69 1.03 2.89
CA ASN A 110 3.30 1.39 1.61
C ASN A 110 4.05 2.74 1.69
N PRO A 111 5.07 2.95 0.82
CA PRO A 111 5.90 4.16 0.82
C PRO A 111 5.13 5.49 0.82
N ASN A 112 4.08 5.60 0.00
CA ASN A 112 3.31 6.83 -0.17
C ASN A 112 2.69 7.34 1.13
N ALA A 113 2.43 6.44 2.10
CA ALA A 113 1.84 6.82 3.38
C ALA A 113 2.78 7.67 4.24
N VAL A 114 4.09 7.60 4.01
CA VAL A 114 5.11 8.22 4.88
C VAL A 114 6.12 9.09 4.14
N ASN A 115 6.30 8.87 2.83
CA ASN A 115 7.22 9.64 1.99
C ASN A 115 6.62 10.97 1.57
N ALA A 116 7.29 12.07 1.88
CA ALA A 116 6.93 13.42 1.47
C ALA A 116 8.15 14.12 0.81
N SER A 117 8.74 13.47 -0.18
CA SER A 117 9.95 13.95 -0.88
C SER A 117 11.17 14.17 0.03
N ASN A 118 11.46 15.40 0.44
CA ASN A 118 12.53 15.69 1.41
C ASN A 118 12.14 15.37 2.86
N PHE A 119 10.86 15.14 3.13
CA PHE A 119 10.34 14.81 4.46
C PHE A 119 9.91 13.35 4.52
N ILE A 120 9.97 12.78 5.72
CA ILE A 120 9.48 11.43 5.99
C ILE A 120 9.03 11.32 7.44
N MET A 121 7.86 10.72 7.66
CA MET A 121 7.35 10.40 9.00
C MET A 121 7.46 8.88 9.21
N MET A 122 8.60 8.43 9.73
CA MET A 122 8.88 7.00 9.89
C MET A 122 9.40 6.67 11.29
N ASP A 123 8.48 6.29 12.18
CA ASP A 123 8.80 5.72 13.48
C ASP A 123 9.49 4.35 13.34
N LYS A 124 10.27 3.95 14.35
CA LYS A 124 11.08 2.72 14.31
C LYS A 124 10.28 1.43 14.12
N ASN A 125 8.98 1.44 14.44
CA ASN A 125 8.10 0.28 14.27
C ASN A 125 7.28 0.34 12.98
N ILE A 126 7.49 1.34 12.11
CA ILE A 126 6.89 1.39 10.79
C ILE A 126 7.72 0.50 9.84
N VAL A 127 7.08 -0.52 9.30
CA VAL A 127 7.64 -1.46 8.33
C VAL A 127 7.30 -0.95 6.93
N TYR A 128 8.20 -0.14 6.38
CA TYR A 128 8.13 0.46 5.06
C TYR A 128 8.36 -0.59 3.96
N THR A 129 7.33 -0.95 3.19
CA THR A 129 7.49 -1.95 2.12
C THR A 129 6.57 -1.69 0.93
N GLU A 130 7.06 -1.96 -0.28
CA GLU A 130 6.33 -1.67 -1.51
C GLU A 130 5.12 -2.60 -1.72
N GLY A 131 4.18 -2.19 -2.58
CA GLY A 131 2.85 -2.82 -2.69
C GLY A 131 2.87 -4.30 -3.08
N TYR A 132 3.79 -4.74 -3.94
CA TYR A 132 3.88 -6.15 -4.34
C TYR A 132 4.30 -7.04 -3.16
N CYS A 133 5.27 -6.60 -2.36
CA CYS A 133 5.65 -7.25 -1.10
C CYS A 133 4.46 -7.29 -0.12
N ILE A 134 3.69 -6.20 -0.01
CA ILE A 134 2.47 -6.18 0.82
C ILE A 134 1.46 -7.24 0.35
N ASP A 135 1.25 -7.36 -0.96
CA ASP A 135 0.33 -8.35 -1.52
C ASP A 135 0.80 -9.77 -1.19
N LEU A 136 2.09 -10.08 -1.39
CA LEU A 136 2.65 -11.38 -1.02
C LEU A 136 2.54 -11.68 0.49
N PHE A 137 2.82 -10.68 1.34
CA PHE A 137 2.69 -10.80 2.79
C PHE A 137 1.25 -11.09 3.20
N SER A 138 0.30 -10.34 2.62
CA SER A 138 -1.13 -10.49 2.89
C SER A 138 -1.67 -11.83 2.42
N ARG A 139 -1.07 -12.41 1.37
CA ARG A 139 -1.38 -13.77 0.87
C ARG A 139 -0.79 -14.88 1.75
N GLY A 140 0.06 -14.56 2.72
CA GLY A 140 0.77 -15.54 3.54
C GLY A 140 1.89 -16.27 2.80
N LEU A 141 2.47 -15.63 1.77
CA LEU A 141 3.52 -16.22 0.92
C LEU A 141 4.94 -15.84 1.35
N ILE A 142 5.10 -14.79 2.15
CA ILE A 142 6.41 -14.31 2.59
C ILE A 142 6.41 -13.92 4.07
N ASN A 143 7.60 -13.99 4.67
CA ASN A 143 7.90 -13.29 5.91
C ASN A 143 8.48 -11.92 5.57
N LEU A 144 8.25 -10.93 6.44
CA LEU A 144 8.95 -9.66 6.42
C LEU A 144 10.06 -9.71 7.47
N HIS A 145 11.31 -9.81 7.01
CA HIS A 145 12.49 -9.82 7.86
C HIS A 145 13.02 -8.40 8.03
N ILE A 146 12.81 -7.82 9.21
CA ILE A 146 13.16 -6.44 9.52
C ILE A 146 14.68 -6.35 9.73
N PRO A 147 15.45 -5.66 8.87
CA PRO A 147 16.90 -5.58 9.01
C PRO A 147 17.29 -4.53 10.08
N TYR A 148 18.52 -4.65 10.61
CA TYR A 148 19.11 -3.54 11.35
C TYR A 148 19.40 -2.35 10.43
N SER A 149 19.92 -2.64 9.24
CA SER A 149 20.16 -1.69 8.16
C SER A 149 20.31 -2.45 6.84
N ASN A 150 19.84 -1.85 5.75
CA ASN A 150 20.12 -2.29 4.39
C ASN A 150 21.34 -1.58 3.81
N LYS A 151 21.99 -2.25 2.84
CA LYS A 151 22.93 -1.65 1.89
C LYS A 151 22.16 -1.23 0.65
N ILE A 152 22.04 0.06 0.40
CA ILE A 152 21.21 0.56 -0.70
C ILE A 152 22.05 0.75 -1.95
N GLY A 153 21.58 0.17 -3.06
CA GLY A 153 22.05 0.51 -4.41
C GLY A 153 21.14 1.56 -5.04
N LEU A 154 21.71 2.57 -5.69
CA LEU A 154 20.94 3.62 -6.37
C LEU A 154 21.00 3.49 -7.89
N ILE A 155 19.85 3.33 -8.54
CA ILE A 155 19.71 3.43 -9.99
C ILE A 155 19.27 4.85 -10.33
N ILE A 156 20.04 5.53 -11.17
CA ILE A 156 19.77 6.88 -11.65
C ILE A 156 19.48 6.75 -13.15
N GLU A 157 18.28 7.13 -13.58
CA GLU A 157 17.99 7.18 -15.02
C GLU A 157 18.94 8.17 -15.71
N LYS A 158 19.32 7.85 -16.96
CA LYS A 158 20.05 8.76 -17.84
C LYS A 158 19.46 10.17 -17.80
N THR A 159 20.32 11.14 -17.52
CA THR A 159 19.96 12.55 -17.42
C THR A 159 21.18 13.43 -17.68
N ASP A 160 21.00 14.75 -17.71
CA ASP A 160 22.06 15.75 -17.84
C ASP A 160 22.84 15.99 -16.52
N ASP A 161 23.97 16.70 -16.63
CA ASP A 161 24.86 16.95 -15.50
C ASP A 161 24.20 17.78 -14.39
N GLU A 162 23.28 18.70 -14.70
CA GLU A 162 22.60 19.54 -13.71
C GLU A 162 21.69 18.70 -12.81
N HIS A 163 20.92 17.79 -13.41
CA HIS A 163 20.11 16.84 -12.65
C HIS A 163 20.96 15.85 -11.86
N LEU A 164 22.10 15.40 -12.40
CA LEU A 164 23.04 14.57 -11.65
C LEU A 164 23.59 15.30 -10.42
N ASP A 165 23.97 16.58 -10.54
CA ASP A 165 24.43 17.39 -9.41
C ASP A 165 23.39 17.46 -8.29
N VAL A 166 22.11 17.63 -8.63
CA VAL A 166 21.01 17.60 -7.65
C VAL A 166 20.92 16.23 -6.97
N VAL A 167 20.91 15.14 -7.76
CA VAL A 167 20.85 13.76 -7.24
C VAL A 167 22.02 13.48 -6.30
N PHE A 168 23.26 13.80 -6.67
CA PHE A 168 24.42 13.55 -5.83
C PHE A 168 24.45 14.43 -4.57
N ASN A 169 23.96 15.66 -4.63
CA ASN A 169 23.82 16.50 -3.44
C ASN A 169 22.80 15.94 -2.45
N ILE A 170 21.66 15.41 -2.93
CA ILE A 170 20.68 14.73 -2.07
C ILE A 170 21.27 13.45 -1.49
N LEU A 171 21.91 12.62 -2.31
CA LEU A 171 22.59 11.41 -1.87
C LEU A 171 23.59 11.70 -0.75
N ASN A 172 24.47 12.70 -0.96
CA ASN A 172 25.45 13.11 0.03
C ASN A 172 24.79 13.68 1.31
N THR A 173 23.69 14.42 1.17
CA THR A 173 22.91 14.93 2.30
C THR A 173 22.34 13.78 3.13
N VAL A 174 21.70 12.80 2.50
CA VAL A 174 21.09 11.67 3.19
C VAL A 174 22.15 10.85 3.93
N ARG A 175 23.31 10.61 3.30
CA ARG A 175 24.46 9.94 3.94
C ARG A 175 24.99 10.72 5.14
N ALA A 176 25.19 12.03 4.98
CA ALA A 176 25.80 12.88 6.00
C ALA A 176 24.88 13.13 7.21
N VAL A 177 23.58 13.27 6.98
CA VAL A 177 22.59 13.63 8.02
C VAL A 177 21.99 12.40 8.69
N TYR A 178 21.65 11.37 7.92
CA TYR A 178 20.93 10.19 8.41
C TYR A 178 21.80 8.95 8.55
N GLY A 179 23.06 8.98 8.08
CA GLY A 179 23.97 7.84 8.14
C GLY A 179 23.54 6.67 7.28
N VAL A 180 22.75 6.91 6.23
CA VAL A 180 22.23 5.87 5.34
C VAL A 180 23.37 5.26 4.52
N ASP A 181 23.39 3.94 4.44
CA ASP A 181 24.41 3.17 3.73
C ASP A 181 24.07 3.04 2.23
N VAL A 182 24.61 3.95 1.42
CA VAL A 182 24.51 3.94 -0.05
C VAL A 182 25.91 3.83 -0.64
N GLU A 183 26.38 2.60 -0.91
CA GLU A 183 27.76 2.34 -1.37
C GLU A 183 27.90 2.36 -2.89
N HIS A 184 26.82 2.06 -3.62
CA HIS A 184 26.88 1.80 -5.06
C HIS A 184 25.75 2.48 -5.82
N PHE A 185 26.08 3.02 -6.99
CA PHE A 185 25.10 3.56 -7.91
C PHE A 185 25.39 3.09 -9.35
N VAL A 186 24.36 3.19 -10.19
CA VAL A 186 24.42 2.98 -11.64
C VAL A 186 23.65 4.12 -12.30
N ILE A 187 24.30 4.83 -13.22
CA ILE A 187 23.62 5.75 -14.15
C ILE A 187 23.32 4.93 -15.41
N THR A 188 22.05 4.90 -15.83
CA THR A 188 21.66 4.10 -17.00
C THR A 188 22.16 4.73 -18.31
N ASP A 189 22.37 3.89 -19.33
CA ASP A 189 22.82 4.28 -20.67
C ASP A 189 21.67 4.79 -21.57
N GLU A 190 20.45 4.41 -21.23
CA GLU A 190 19.19 4.81 -21.85
C GLU A 190 18.12 5.12 -20.78
N HIS A 191 16.99 5.72 -21.20
CA HIS A 191 15.87 6.00 -20.29
C HIS A 191 15.14 4.69 -19.94
N ILE A 192 14.75 4.51 -18.68
CA ILE A 192 13.85 3.44 -18.25
C ILE A 192 12.48 3.67 -18.92
N GLY A 193 12.05 4.93 -19.00
CA GLY A 193 10.87 5.33 -19.76
C GLY A 193 9.57 4.95 -19.06
N GLY A 194 9.43 5.34 -17.79
CA GLY A 194 8.17 5.21 -17.06
C GLY A 194 7.09 6.12 -17.64
N ARG A 195 5.86 5.62 -17.80
CA ARG A 195 4.72 6.36 -18.33
C ARG A 195 3.49 6.25 -17.44
N CYS A 196 2.72 7.33 -17.37
CA CYS A 196 1.40 7.36 -16.75
C CYS A 196 0.37 6.67 -17.66
N VAL A 197 -0.47 5.82 -17.07
CA VAL A 197 -1.62 5.21 -17.76
C VAL A 197 -2.84 5.36 -16.87
N GLN A 198 -3.96 5.81 -17.44
CA GLN A 198 -5.24 5.87 -16.72
C GLN A 198 -6.10 4.65 -17.08
N HIS A 199 -6.66 3.99 -16.07
CA HIS A 199 -7.65 2.92 -16.28
C HIS A 199 -9.05 3.48 -16.55
N THR A 200 -9.96 2.62 -17.01
CA THR A 200 -11.37 2.96 -17.25
C THR A 200 -12.08 3.45 -15.98
N SER A 201 -11.67 2.95 -14.80
CA SER A 201 -12.15 3.44 -13.50
C SER A 201 -11.75 4.87 -13.16
N GLY A 202 -10.88 5.50 -13.95
CA GLY A 202 -10.29 6.81 -13.67
C GLY A 202 -9.04 6.74 -12.77
N SER A 203 -8.72 5.56 -12.24
CA SER A 203 -7.51 5.34 -11.44
C SER A 203 -6.23 5.37 -12.27
N TYR A 204 -5.13 5.74 -11.61
CA TYR A 204 -3.82 5.79 -12.23
C TYR A 204 -3.01 4.50 -12.03
N ALA A 205 -2.36 4.10 -13.11
CA ALA A 205 -1.40 3.02 -13.24
C ALA A 205 -0.17 3.54 -13.99
N GLY A 206 0.71 2.63 -14.39
CA GLY A 206 1.75 2.99 -15.33
C GLY A 206 2.27 1.83 -16.16
N SER A 207 3.23 2.17 -16.99
CA SER A 207 3.98 1.26 -17.83
C SER A 207 5.44 1.70 -17.90
N ILE A 208 6.29 0.83 -18.43
CA ILE A 208 7.71 1.10 -18.64
C ILE A 208 8.05 0.68 -20.06
N ASP A 209 8.78 1.56 -20.75
CA ASP A 209 9.21 1.32 -22.13
C ASP A 209 10.38 0.32 -22.18
N ASN A 210 11.41 0.52 -21.33
CA ASN A 210 12.65 -0.26 -21.35
C ASN A 210 12.92 -0.97 -20.00
N PRO A 211 12.16 -2.01 -19.65
CA PRO A 211 12.38 -2.76 -18.40
C PRO A 211 13.76 -3.45 -18.34
N ASP A 212 14.35 -3.82 -19.48
CA ASP A 212 15.68 -4.43 -19.54
C ASP A 212 16.78 -3.48 -19.03
N THR A 213 16.66 -2.18 -19.25
CA THR A 213 17.57 -1.17 -18.69
C THR A 213 17.57 -1.21 -17.17
N LEU A 214 16.38 -1.30 -16.58
CA LEU A 214 16.20 -1.42 -15.13
C LEU A 214 16.84 -2.70 -14.60
N PHE A 215 16.60 -3.82 -15.30
CA PHE A 215 17.13 -5.14 -14.93
C PHE A 215 18.66 -5.20 -14.99
N ARG A 216 19.27 -4.70 -16.06
CA ARG A 216 20.74 -4.60 -16.19
C ARG A 216 21.36 -3.79 -15.04
N ALA A 217 20.73 -2.67 -14.65
CA ALA A 217 21.20 -1.85 -13.55
C ALA A 217 21.04 -2.56 -12.19
N CYS A 218 19.92 -3.28 -11.98
CA CYS A 218 19.73 -4.11 -10.78
C CYS A 218 20.82 -5.18 -10.67
N GLU A 219 21.08 -5.93 -11.74
CA GLU A 219 22.09 -7.00 -11.76
C GLU A 219 23.49 -6.50 -11.41
N GLN A 220 23.88 -5.32 -11.93
CA GLN A 220 25.15 -4.69 -11.56
C GLN A 220 25.24 -4.34 -10.08
N LEU A 221 24.17 -3.81 -9.49
CA LEU A 221 24.15 -3.46 -8.06
C LEU A 221 24.10 -4.71 -7.18
N ILE A 222 23.32 -5.72 -7.56
CA ILE A 222 23.21 -7.00 -6.86
C ILE A 222 24.56 -7.71 -6.82
N ALA A 223 25.31 -7.70 -7.93
CA ALA A 223 26.66 -8.25 -7.99
C ALA A 223 27.63 -7.57 -7.02
N LYS A 224 27.35 -6.33 -6.61
CA LYS A 224 28.11 -5.59 -5.60
C LYS A 224 27.60 -5.81 -4.17
N GLY A 225 26.61 -6.67 -3.96
CA GLY A 225 26.14 -7.07 -2.63
C GLY A 225 25.15 -6.13 -1.96
N VAL A 226 24.44 -5.27 -2.72
CA VAL A 226 23.37 -4.44 -2.18
C VAL A 226 22.20 -5.30 -1.70
N THR A 227 21.47 -4.83 -0.69
CA THR A 227 20.33 -5.53 -0.09
C THR A 227 19.01 -4.77 -0.25
N ALA A 228 19.03 -3.57 -0.81
CA ALA A 228 17.85 -2.82 -1.22
C ALA A 228 18.19 -1.95 -2.44
N ILE A 229 17.19 -1.62 -3.27
CA ILE A 229 17.39 -0.82 -4.48
C ILE A 229 16.49 0.41 -4.47
N ALA A 230 17.10 1.58 -4.52
CA ALA A 230 16.43 2.83 -4.83
C ALA A 230 16.49 3.09 -6.35
N VAL A 231 15.41 3.57 -6.93
CA VAL A 231 15.39 4.02 -8.34
C VAL A 231 14.94 5.47 -8.38
N THR A 232 15.65 6.30 -9.12
CA THR A 232 15.24 7.66 -9.41
C THR A 232 15.15 7.89 -10.91
N SER A 233 13.95 8.24 -11.36
CA SER A 233 13.64 8.56 -12.77
C SER A 233 12.44 9.52 -12.81
N ASN A 234 12.26 10.22 -13.93
CA ASN A 234 11.07 11.04 -14.15
C ASN A 234 10.06 10.26 -15.00
N ILE A 235 8.77 10.45 -14.72
CA ILE A 235 7.70 9.88 -15.54
C ILE A 235 7.52 10.73 -16.80
N GLN A 236 7.54 10.08 -17.96
CA GLN A 236 7.33 10.70 -19.25
C GLN A 236 5.85 11.01 -19.49
N ASP A 237 5.59 11.98 -20.38
CA ASP A 237 4.25 12.33 -20.87
C ASP A 237 3.28 12.72 -19.75
N LEU A 238 3.79 13.37 -18.71
CA LEU A 238 3.04 13.75 -17.53
C LEU A 238 1.97 14.81 -17.91
N PRO A 239 0.67 14.53 -17.69
CA PRO A 239 -0.40 15.45 -18.08
C PRO A 239 -0.36 16.70 -17.20
N ALA A 240 0.23 17.78 -17.71
CA ALA A 240 0.53 19.00 -16.93
C ALA A 240 -0.70 19.60 -16.26
N ASP A 241 -1.85 19.62 -16.92
CA ASP A 241 -3.10 20.14 -16.36
C ASP A 241 -3.60 19.28 -15.19
N SER A 242 -3.62 17.95 -15.35
CA SER A 242 -3.99 17.03 -14.25
C SER A 242 -3.03 17.14 -13.07
N TYR A 243 -1.74 17.38 -13.33
CA TYR A 243 -0.75 17.59 -12.27
C TYR A 243 -0.92 18.96 -11.58
N ALA A 244 -1.32 20.00 -12.31
CA ALA A 244 -1.72 21.27 -11.72
C ALA A 244 -2.97 21.13 -10.84
N GLU A 245 -3.97 20.38 -11.29
CA GLU A 245 -5.19 20.11 -10.54
C GLU A 245 -4.93 19.29 -9.27
N HIS A 246 -3.96 18.36 -9.33
CA HIS A 246 -3.47 17.64 -8.16
C HIS A 246 -3.01 18.62 -7.08
N PHE A 247 -2.13 19.58 -7.42
CA PHE A 247 -1.68 20.60 -6.45
C PHE A 247 -2.77 21.58 -6.00
N SER A 248 -3.92 21.63 -6.68
CA SER A 248 -5.10 22.36 -6.20
C SER A 248 -6.01 21.55 -5.26
N GLY A 249 -5.62 20.31 -4.91
CA GLY A 249 -6.37 19.48 -3.99
C GLY A 249 -7.50 18.67 -4.64
N ARG A 250 -7.65 18.75 -5.98
CA ARG A 250 -8.84 18.32 -6.72
C ARG A 250 -8.67 17.05 -7.55
N HIS A 251 -7.44 16.57 -7.72
CA HIS A 251 -7.16 15.46 -8.62
C HIS A 251 -6.21 14.43 -8.01
N PRO A 252 -6.40 13.12 -8.26
CA PRO A 252 -5.44 12.10 -7.85
C PRO A 252 -4.06 12.33 -8.46
N ASN A 253 -3.01 11.89 -7.76
CA ASN A 253 -1.65 11.95 -8.29
C ASN A 253 -1.53 11.08 -9.57
N PRO A 254 -1.20 11.67 -10.74
CA PRO A 254 -1.10 10.94 -11.99
C PRO A 254 0.16 10.07 -12.08
N VAL A 255 1.22 10.32 -11.31
CA VAL A 255 2.50 9.60 -11.46
C VAL A 255 2.61 8.34 -10.62
N GLY A 256 1.98 8.29 -9.45
CA GLY A 256 2.27 7.25 -8.45
C GLY A 256 2.01 5.82 -8.92
N GLY A 257 1.13 5.63 -9.90
CA GLY A 257 0.91 4.32 -10.53
C GLY A 257 2.13 3.80 -11.31
N ALA A 258 2.85 4.69 -12.01
CA ALA A 258 4.06 4.33 -12.75
C ALA A 258 5.26 4.05 -11.84
N GLU A 259 5.39 4.84 -10.77
CA GLU A 259 6.42 4.66 -9.73
C GLU A 259 6.28 3.29 -9.06
N ALA A 260 5.04 2.90 -8.73
CA ALA A 260 4.74 1.60 -8.15
C ALA A 260 5.20 0.45 -9.06
N VAL A 261 4.90 0.51 -10.37
CA VAL A 261 5.29 -0.52 -11.35
C VAL A 261 6.80 -0.76 -11.38
N ILE A 262 7.62 0.30 -11.32
CA ILE A 262 9.09 0.19 -11.27
C ILE A 262 9.54 -0.64 -10.05
N SER A 263 9.03 -0.31 -8.87
CA SER A 263 9.39 -1.04 -7.64
C SER A 263 8.86 -2.47 -7.62
N HIS A 264 7.64 -2.72 -8.13
CA HIS A 264 7.05 -4.06 -8.23
C HIS A 264 7.88 -4.98 -9.11
N LEU A 265 8.40 -4.50 -10.23
CA LEU A 265 9.25 -5.31 -11.13
C LEU A 265 10.52 -5.78 -10.43
N ILE A 266 11.17 -4.90 -9.67
CA ILE A 266 12.39 -5.24 -8.93
C ILE A 266 12.07 -6.24 -7.82
N ALA A 267 11.04 -5.96 -7.02
CA ALA A 267 10.63 -6.83 -5.92
C ALA A 267 10.23 -8.22 -6.42
N LYS A 268 9.46 -8.30 -7.50
CA LYS A 268 9.04 -9.56 -8.12
C LYS A 268 10.21 -10.34 -8.70
N LYS A 269 11.04 -9.70 -9.55
CA LYS A 269 12.12 -10.40 -10.27
C LYS A 269 13.30 -10.77 -9.37
N TYR A 270 13.72 -9.86 -8.50
CA TYR A 270 14.95 -10.01 -7.74
C TYR A 270 14.72 -10.32 -6.27
N ARG A 271 13.48 -10.24 -5.75
CA ARG A 271 13.16 -10.43 -4.33
C ARG A 271 13.98 -9.51 -3.42
N LEU A 272 14.00 -8.23 -3.78
CA LEU A 272 14.68 -7.16 -3.04
C LEU A 272 13.67 -6.10 -2.63
N PRO A 273 13.83 -5.49 -1.44
CA PRO A 273 13.13 -4.26 -1.14
C PRO A 273 13.52 -3.20 -2.16
N ALA A 274 12.52 -2.56 -2.74
CA ALA A 274 12.71 -1.53 -3.73
C ALA A 274 11.75 -0.38 -3.49
N ALA A 275 12.18 0.82 -3.85
CA ALA A 275 11.31 1.97 -3.91
C ALA A 275 11.79 2.91 -5.01
N HIS A 276 10.83 3.61 -5.61
CA HIS A 276 11.05 4.59 -6.66
C HIS A 276 10.72 5.99 -6.15
N ALA A 277 11.40 6.99 -6.68
CA ALA A 277 11.08 8.39 -6.49
C ALA A 277 11.29 9.20 -7.78
N PRO A 278 10.52 10.29 -7.96
CA PRO A 278 10.76 11.23 -9.03
C PRO A 278 12.16 11.84 -8.87
N MET A 279 12.93 11.87 -9.96
CA MET A 279 14.28 12.45 -9.97
C MET A 279 14.23 13.94 -9.71
N ILE A 280 13.37 14.64 -10.41
CA ILE A 280 13.13 16.06 -10.24
C ILE A 280 11.63 16.29 -10.15
N ASN A 281 11.20 16.98 -9.11
CA ASN A 281 9.81 17.39 -8.99
C ASN A 281 9.57 18.52 -9.99
N LEU A 282 8.65 18.29 -10.93
CA LEU A 282 8.29 19.28 -11.94
C LEU A 282 7.71 20.51 -11.24
N LYS A 283 8.34 21.68 -11.42
CA LYS A 283 7.91 22.94 -10.79
C LYS A 283 7.30 23.94 -11.76
N GLN A 284 7.58 23.77 -13.04
CA GLN A 284 7.02 24.60 -14.11
C GLN A 284 5.63 24.09 -14.47
N ILE A 285 4.69 24.30 -13.56
CA ILE A 285 3.29 23.89 -13.70
C ILE A 285 2.44 25.15 -13.71
N ASN A 286 1.37 25.16 -14.51
CA ASN A 286 0.41 26.25 -14.54
C ASN A 286 -0.52 26.20 -13.31
N LEU A 287 0.02 26.52 -12.15
CA LEU A 287 -0.71 26.53 -10.89
C LEU A 287 -1.69 27.70 -10.85
N GLN A 288 -2.90 27.45 -10.34
CA GLN A 288 -3.90 28.48 -10.10
C GLN A 288 -3.43 29.46 -8.99
N ASP A 289 -2.79 28.93 -7.95
CA ASP A 289 -2.26 29.66 -6.80
C ASP A 289 -0.81 29.26 -6.53
N ALA A 290 0.05 30.21 -6.13
CA ALA A 290 1.46 29.94 -5.83
C ALA A 290 1.66 29.10 -4.55
N VAL A 291 0.70 29.20 -3.61
CA VAL A 291 0.62 28.33 -2.44
C VAL A 291 -0.37 27.21 -2.76
N VAL A 292 0.15 26.01 -2.88
CA VAL A 292 -0.63 24.81 -3.24
C VAL A 292 -1.40 24.24 -2.05
N ASP A 293 -2.25 23.25 -2.29
CA ASP A 293 -2.89 22.46 -1.22
C ASP A 293 -1.84 21.94 -0.23
N ALA A 294 -2.14 22.06 1.07
CA ALA A 294 -1.21 21.70 2.14
C ALA A 294 -0.71 20.25 2.04
N ARG A 295 -1.53 19.34 1.49
CA ARG A 295 -1.19 17.93 1.31
C ARG A 295 -0.11 17.73 0.24
N GLY A 296 -0.10 18.55 -0.82
CA GLY A 296 0.90 18.52 -1.90
C GLY A 296 2.13 19.42 -1.66
N ALA A 297 2.15 20.21 -0.58
CA ALA A 297 3.20 21.18 -0.33
C ALA A 297 4.60 20.56 -0.15
N GLY A 298 4.68 19.34 0.39
CA GLY A 298 5.93 18.59 0.55
C GLY A 298 6.65 18.33 -0.79
N GLU A 299 5.89 18.02 -1.83
CA GLU A 299 6.41 17.82 -3.19
C GLU A 299 6.89 19.14 -3.79
N ILE A 300 6.07 20.20 -3.68
CA ILE A 300 6.40 21.53 -4.24
C ILE A 300 7.59 22.18 -3.55
N THR A 301 7.83 21.95 -2.25
CA THR A 301 9.01 22.53 -1.59
C THR A 301 10.29 21.72 -1.83
N SER A 302 10.18 20.49 -2.32
CA SER A 302 11.33 19.59 -2.54
C SER A 302 11.82 19.66 -3.98
N HIS A 303 13.12 19.45 -4.21
CA HIS A 303 13.67 19.40 -5.59
C HIS A 303 13.45 18.02 -6.23
N SER A 304 13.34 16.97 -5.42
CA SER A 304 13.29 15.56 -5.81
C SER A 304 12.52 14.78 -4.74
N GLY A 305 11.96 13.63 -5.12
CA GLY A 305 11.37 12.68 -4.17
C GLY A 305 12.37 11.73 -3.50
N MET A 306 13.65 11.78 -3.89
CA MET A 306 14.60 10.71 -3.60
C MET A 306 14.98 10.58 -2.11
N ALA A 307 15.00 11.68 -1.36
CA ALA A 307 15.51 11.66 0.02
C ALA A 307 14.71 10.72 0.94
N SER A 308 13.39 10.83 0.95
CA SER A 308 12.52 9.96 1.76
C SER A 308 12.66 8.49 1.37
N VAL A 309 12.83 8.19 0.07
CA VAL A 309 13.03 6.82 -0.40
C VAL A 309 14.33 6.22 0.14
N LEU A 310 15.44 6.95 0.07
CA LEU A 310 16.72 6.50 0.61
C LEU A 310 16.64 6.27 2.13
N ILE A 311 15.99 7.17 2.87
CA ILE A 311 15.79 7.03 4.31
C ILE A 311 14.93 5.80 4.61
N GLY A 312 13.77 5.65 3.95
CA GLY A 312 12.84 4.53 4.13
C GLY A 312 13.46 3.17 3.83
N LEU A 313 14.24 3.07 2.75
CA LEU A 313 14.91 1.83 2.37
C LEU A 313 15.97 1.37 3.36
N THR A 314 16.43 2.22 4.29
CA THR A 314 17.39 1.82 5.34
C THR A 314 16.87 0.64 6.15
N GLN A 315 15.58 0.60 6.46
CA GLN A 315 14.95 -0.45 7.27
C GLN A 315 13.79 -1.18 6.57
N ALA A 316 13.64 -0.99 5.25
CA ALA A 316 12.69 -1.77 4.47
C ALA A 316 12.91 -3.28 4.66
N PRO A 317 11.87 -4.08 4.94
CA PRO A 317 12.01 -5.47 5.32
C PRO A 317 12.50 -6.30 4.14
N GLN A 318 13.44 -7.20 4.39
CA GLN A 318 13.83 -8.22 3.43
C GLN A 318 12.70 -9.24 3.28
N ILE A 319 12.37 -9.61 2.04
CA ILE A 319 11.38 -10.68 1.74
C ILE A 319 12.02 -12.06 1.52
N THR A 320 13.36 -12.09 1.48
CA THR A 320 14.19 -13.28 1.55
C THR A 320 15.40 -12.91 2.40
N GLN A 321 15.83 -13.76 3.33
CA GLN A 321 17.05 -13.50 4.10
C GLN A 321 18.28 -13.51 3.19
N ARG A 322 18.97 -12.37 3.09
CA ARG A 322 20.17 -12.22 2.25
C ARG A 322 21.45 -12.38 3.07
N PRO A 323 22.48 -13.06 2.51
CA PRO A 323 23.81 -13.03 3.10
C PRO A 323 24.28 -11.60 3.33
N GLY A 324 24.86 -11.32 4.49
CA GLY A 324 25.35 -9.99 4.86
C GLY A 324 24.30 -9.03 5.41
N CYS A 325 22.99 -9.35 5.31
CA CYS A 325 21.94 -8.55 5.94
C CYS A 325 21.59 -9.13 7.32
N ARG A 326 21.87 -8.36 8.39
CA ARG A 326 21.51 -8.77 9.76
C ARG A 326 20.05 -8.44 10.02
N ILE A 327 19.29 -9.46 10.40
CA ILE A 327 17.86 -9.35 10.73
C ILE A 327 17.70 -9.04 12.22
N ALA A 328 16.92 -8.00 12.53
CA ALA A 328 16.56 -7.59 13.88
C ALA A 328 15.31 -8.33 14.39
N ASP A 329 14.31 -8.50 13.52
CA ASP A 329 13.07 -9.19 13.86
C ASP A 329 12.41 -9.77 12.59
N THR A 330 11.36 -10.58 12.74
CA THR A 330 10.59 -11.13 11.62
C THR A 330 9.12 -11.21 11.98
N ILE A 331 8.27 -10.76 11.06
CA ILE A 331 6.80 -10.88 11.16
C ILE A 331 6.22 -11.54 9.92
N ASN A 332 5.07 -12.18 10.06
CA ASN A 332 4.29 -12.72 8.96
C ASN A 332 2.79 -12.49 9.16
N ILE A 333 1.97 -13.06 8.28
CA ILE A 333 0.52 -12.89 8.32
C ILE A 333 -0.12 -13.28 9.67
N ASN A 334 0.48 -14.23 10.41
CA ASN A 334 -0.04 -14.66 11.71
C ASN A 334 0.18 -13.61 12.83
N ASN A 335 1.02 -12.60 12.58
CA ASN A 335 1.20 -11.46 13.50
C ASN A 335 0.12 -10.38 13.31
N VAL A 336 -0.61 -10.39 12.18
CA VAL A 336 -1.49 -9.29 11.78
C VAL A 336 -2.79 -9.32 12.58
N LEU A 337 -3.01 -8.28 13.38
CA LEU A 337 -4.23 -8.08 14.16
C LEU A 337 -5.38 -7.50 13.35
N ALA A 338 -5.07 -6.61 12.41
CA ALA A 338 -6.05 -5.93 11.58
C ALA A 338 -5.41 -5.37 10.31
N VAL A 339 -6.24 -5.14 9.30
CA VAL A 339 -5.93 -4.36 8.11
C VAL A 339 -6.74 -3.07 8.14
N VAL A 340 -6.11 -1.91 7.95
CA VAL A 340 -6.76 -0.59 7.91
C VAL A 340 -6.73 -0.06 6.49
N VAL A 341 -7.90 0.30 5.96
CA VAL A 341 -8.07 0.78 4.58
C VAL A 341 -9.14 1.88 4.49
N PRO A 342 -9.14 2.70 3.43
CA PRO A 342 -10.29 3.53 3.07
C PRO A 342 -11.57 2.70 2.87
N ALA A 343 -12.72 3.16 3.37
CA ALA A 343 -13.97 2.41 3.31
C ALA A 343 -14.53 2.21 1.89
N SER A 344 -14.08 3.02 0.92
CA SER A 344 -14.50 2.92 -0.47
C SER A 344 -13.57 2.07 -1.36
N SER A 345 -12.50 1.48 -0.80
CA SER A 345 -11.50 0.72 -1.54
C SER A 345 -11.30 -0.71 -1.00
N LEU A 346 -12.39 -1.45 -0.73
CA LEU A 346 -12.33 -2.81 -0.16
C LEU A 346 -11.97 -3.92 -1.16
N GLY A 347 -11.61 -3.55 -2.39
CA GLY A 347 -11.36 -4.48 -3.52
C GLY A 347 -9.94 -4.98 -3.69
N GLY A 348 -9.00 -4.58 -2.82
CA GLY A 348 -7.57 -4.91 -2.93
C GLY A 348 -7.21 -6.29 -2.36
N ILE A 349 -6.11 -6.86 -2.85
CA ILE A 349 -5.58 -8.16 -2.40
C ILE A 349 -5.52 -8.27 -0.87
N PRO A 350 -4.98 -7.28 -0.11
CA PRO A 350 -4.89 -7.42 1.33
C PRO A 350 -6.22 -7.54 2.06
N VAL A 351 -7.25 -6.84 1.59
CA VAL A 351 -8.60 -6.88 2.17
C VAL A 351 -9.24 -8.25 1.91
N LEU A 352 -9.14 -8.75 0.68
CA LEU A 352 -9.74 -10.02 0.31
C LEU A 352 -9.07 -11.21 1.00
N TYR A 353 -7.75 -11.15 1.20
CA TYR A 353 -7.03 -12.18 1.96
C TYR A 353 -7.22 -12.03 3.47
N ALA A 354 -7.43 -10.82 4.00
CA ALA A 354 -7.86 -10.65 5.40
C ALA A 354 -9.20 -11.36 5.66
N GLN A 355 -10.17 -11.24 4.75
CA GLN A 355 -11.42 -12.00 4.79
C GLN A 355 -11.19 -13.53 4.77
N LYS A 356 -10.23 -14.01 3.97
CA LYS A 356 -9.87 -15.44 3.89
C LYS A 356 -9.26 -15.95 5.21
N PHE A 357 -8.43 -15.13 5.86
CA PHE A 357 -7.76 -15.47 7.12
C PHE A 357 -8.52 -15.07 8.38
N ASN A 358 -9.76 -14.56 8.24
CA ASN A 358 -10.56 -14.00 9.34
C ASN A 358 -9.84 -12.90 10.13
N ILE A 359 -9.01 -12.10 9.45
CA ILE A 359 -8.37 -10.91 10.01
C ILE A 359 -9.36 -9.74 9.88
N PRO A 360 -9.65 -9.01 10.98
CA PRO A 360 -10.49 -7.81 10.93
C PRO A 360 -9.98 -6.76 9.93
N VAL A 361 -10.89 -6.20 9.15
CA VAL A 361 -10.63 -5.08 8.25
C VAL A 361 -11.30 -3.84 8.82
N ILE A 362 -10.53 -2.84 9.23
CA ILE A 362 -11.02 -1.57 9.74
C ILE A 362 -11.14 -0.61 8.56
N ALA A 363 -12.37 -0.32 8.15
CA ALA A 363 -12.71 0.50 7.00
C ALA A 363 -13.01 1.95 7.44
N VAL A 364 -12.15 2.90 7.04
CA VAL A 364 -12.23 4.30 7.48
C VAL A 364 -13.06 5.14 6.50
N ARG A 365 -14.23 5.64 6.94
CA ARG A 365 -15.17 6.40 6.10
C ARG A 365 -14.68 7.81 5.75
N ASN A 366 -13.92 8.49 6.61
CA ASN A 366 -13.36 9.82 6.34
C ASN A 366 -12.07 9.79 5.48
N ASN A 367 -11.85 8.73 4.71
CA ASN A 367 -10.84 8.71 3.68
C ASN A 367 -11.54 8.31 2.38
N ALA A 368 -12.15 9.27 1.69
CA ALA A 368 -12.82 8.95 0.44
C ALA A 368 -11.79 8.69 -0.66
N THR A 369 -12.21 7.93 -1.67
CA THR A 369 -11.42 7.63 -2.86
C THR A 369 -12.34 7.70 -4.08
N ILE A 370 -11.78 7.67 -5.29
CA ILE A 370 -12.58 7.63 -6.53
C ILE A 370 -13.29 6.29 -6.76
N LEU A 371 -12.91 5.25 -6.00
CA LEU A 371 -13.55 3.94 -6.09
C LEU A 371 -14.83 3.88 -5.25
N ASP A 372 -15.71 2.94 -5.59
CA ASP A 372 -16.98 2.71 -4.90
C ASP A 372 -17.12 1.22 -4.56
N ILE A 373 -16.10 0.69 -3.88
CA ILE A 373 -16.03 -0.70 -3.42
C ILE A 373 -16.22 -0.70 -1.91
N THR A 374 -17.48 -0.57 -1.50
CA THR A 374 -17.90 -0.46 -0.10
C THR A 374 -18.43 -1.78 0.45
N ALA A 375 -18.61 -1.85 1.78
CA ALA A 375 -19.18 -3.01 2.44
C ALA A 375 -20.64 -3.25 2.00
N GLU A 376 -21.38 -2.21 1.61
CA GLU A 376 -22.76 -2.37 1.09
C GLU A 376 -22.78 -3.03 -0.30
N ARG A 377 -21.82 -2.71 -1.17
CA ARG A 377 -21.74 -3.25 -2.54
C ARG A 377 -21.05 -4.59 -2.63
N PHE A 378 -20.10 -4.81 -1.73
CA PHE A 378 -19.28 -6.00 -1.65
C PHE A 378 -19.19 -6.46 -0.20
N PRO A 379 -20.24 -7.17 0.30
CA PRO A 379 -20.35 -7.50 1.72
C PRO A 379 -19.29 -8.50 2.16
N LEU A 380 -18.36 -8.01 2.98
CA LEU A 380 -17.30 -8.77 3.63
C LEU A 380 -17.63 -8.95 5.11
N LYS A 381 -17.35 -10.15 5.64
CA LYS A 381 -17.72 -10.52 7.02
C LYS A 381 -16.76 -9.94 8.07
N THR A 382 -15.52 -9.66 7.69
CA THR A 382 -14.48 -9.16 8.61
C THR A 382 -14.43 -7.64 8.71
N VAL A 383 -15.27 -6.91 7.97
CA VAL A 383 -15.22 -5.44 7.91
C VAL A 383 -15.89 -4.82 9.14
N VAL A 384 -15.17 -3.92 9.79
CA VAL A 384 -15.61 -3.04 10.86
C VAL A 384 -15.44 -1.62 10.36
N GLU A 385 -16.54 -0.90 10.18
CA GLU A 385 -16.48 0.48 9.71
C GLU A 385 -16.32 1.46 10.87
N VAL A 386 -15.45 2.44 10.66
CA VAL A 386 -15.21 3.54 11.58
C VAL A 386 -15.22 4.85 10.79
N HIS A 387 -15.51 5.96 11.45
CA HIS A 387 -15.50 7.26 10.81
C HIS A 387 -14.06 7.77 10.60
N THR A 388 -13.17 7.61 11.57
CA THR A 388 -11.85 8.25 11.56
C THR A 388 -10.69 7.29 11.88
N TYR A 389 -9.46 7.67 11.52
CA TYR A 389 -8.25 6.95 11.93
C TYR A 389 -8.04 6.92 13.46
N ALA A 390 -8.60 7.89 14.19
CA ALA A 390 -8.59 7.87 15.66
C ALA A 390 -9.48 6.77 16.24
N GLU A 391 -10.66 6.56 15.65
CA GLU A 391 -11.50 5.41 15.99
C GLU A 391 -10.83 4.09 15.59
N ALA A 392 -10.19 4.04 14.42
CA ALA A 392 -9.40 2.87 14.00
C ALA A 392 -8.31 2.51 15.02
N ALA A 393 -7.59 3.50 15.53
CA ALA A 393 -6.62 3.32 16.61
C ALA A 393 -7.25 2.71 17.88
N GLY A 394 -8.44 3.20 18.27
CA GLY A 394 -9.24 2.64 19.36
C GLY A 394 -9.55 1.15 19.18
N ILE A 395 -9.97 0.78 17.96
CA ILE A 395 -10.25 -0.62 17.61
C ILE A 395 -8.98 -1.48 17.66
N ILE A 396 -7.86 -0.99 17.11
CA ILE A 396 -6.57 -1.71 17.17
C ILE A 396 -6.17 -1.99 18.62
N MET A 397 -6.30 -1.00 19.51
CA MET A 397 -5.98 -1.16 20.93
C MET A 397 -6.88 -2.22 21.60
N ALA A 398 -8.16 -2.27 21.26
CA ALA A 398 -9.09 -3.30 21.74
C ALA A 398 -8.69 -4.70 21.24
N LEU A 399 -8.38 -4.83 19.94
CA LEU A 399 -7.94 -6.09 19.33
C LEU A 399 -6.62 -6.59 19.91
N LYS A 400 -5.63 -5.71 20.11
CA LYS A 400 -4.34 -6.04 20.75
C LYS A 400 -4.51 -6.56 22.18
N ARG A 401 -5.56 -6.14 22.89
CA ARG A 401 -5.94 -6.62 24.22
C ARG A 401 -6.78 -7.91 24.20
N GLY A 402 -7.17 -8.40 23.03
CA GLY A 402 -8.06 -9.57 22.89
C GLY A 402 -9.50 -9.28 23.30
N LEU A 403 -9.95 -8.02 23.25
CA LEU A 403 -11.32 -7.65 23.58
C LEU A 403 -12.25 -7.88 22.39
N ASN A 404 -13.43 -8.42 22.66
CA ASN A 404 -14.50 -8.46 21.66
C ASN A 404 -15.11 -7.06 21.50
N LEU A 405 -15.14 -6.55 20.27
CA LEU A 405 -15.58 -5.18 19.98
C LEU A 405 -17.03 -4.90 20.44
N ASN A 406 -17.92 -5.89 20.41
CA ASN A 406 -19.30 -5.71 20.88
C ASN A 406 -19.38 -5.37 22.37
N THR A 407 -18.37 -5.72 23.17
CA THR A 407 -18.35 -5.47 24.63
C THR A 407 -18.05 -4.00 24.99
N ILE A 408 -17.40 -3.28 24.08
CA ILE A 408 -17.05 -1.86 24.25
C ILE A 408 -18.01 -0.91 23.53
N LEU A 409 -18.93 -1.46 22.72
CA LEU A 409 -20.00 -0.72 22.05
C LEU A 409 -21.33 -0.87 22.81
N ARG A 410 -22.31 0.00 22.52
CA ARG A 410 -23.63 -0.01 23.17
C ARG A 410 -24.77 0.01 22.15
N PRO A 411 -25.91 -0.66 22.46
CA PRO A 411 -26.16 -1.46 23.66
C PRO A 411 -25.39 -2.79 23.65
N LEU A 412 -24.97 -3.26 24.84
CA LEU A 412 -24.40 -4.60 24.98
C LEU A 412 -25.53 -5.61 25.15
N GLU A 413 -25.60 -6.59 24.24
CA GLU A 413 -26.63 -7.62 24.27
C GLU A 413 -26.58 -8.42 25.59
N THR A 414 -27.72 -8.55 26.26
CA THR A 414 -27.85 -9.41 27.44
C THR A 414 -28.20 -10.81 26.99
N HIS A 415 -27.23 -11.74 27.05
CA HIS A 415 -27.54 -13.15 26.86
C HIS A 415 -28.29 -13.71 28.06
N ARG A 416 -29.45 -14.32 27.82
CA ARG A 416 -30.26 -15.02 28.81
C ARG A 416 -30.34 -16.48 28.40
N TYR A 417 -30.18 -17.41 29.35
CA TYR A 417 -30.41 -18.82 29.09
C TYR A 417 -31.91 -19.12 29.14
N GLU A 418 -32.40 -19.95 28.22
CA GLU A 418 -33.76 -20.49 28.33
C GLU A 418 -33.79 -21.55 29.44
N ARG A 419 -34.55 -21.28 30.52
CA ARG A 419 -34.83 -22.30 31.54
C ARG A 419 -35.70 -23.39 30.92
N ARG A 420 -35.18 -24.62 30.82
CA ARG A 420 -35.99 -25.80 30.51
C ARG A 420 -37.12 -25.92 31.56
N GLY A 421 -38.37 -25.76 31.13
CA GLY A 421 -39.56 -25.87 31.97
C GLY A 421 -40.04 -24.57 32.65
N GLY A 422 -39.48 -23.40 32.29
CA GLY A 422 -40.08 -22.12 32.67
C GLY A 422 -41.38 -21.84 31.89
N PRO A 423 -42.33 -21.07 32.43
CA PRO A 423 -43.56 -20.74 31.70
C PRO A 423 -43.19 -20.07 30.38
N VAL A 424 -43.87 -20.48 29.30
CA VAL A 424 -43.76 -19.89 27.97
C VAL A 424 -43.92 -18.39 28.12
N ALA A 425 -42.86 -17.62 27.85
CA ALA A 425 -42.94 -16.17 27.88
C ALA A 425 -44.05 -15.76 26.90
N ALA A 426 -45.08 -15.08 27.41
CA ALA A 426 -46.07 -14.46 26.56
C ALA A 426 -45.33 -13.55 25.56
N ALA A 427 -45.68 -13.68 24.28
CA ALA A 427 -45.15 -12.84 23.22
C ALA A 427 -45.21 -11.38 23.69
N VAL A 428 -44.05 -10.73 23.74
CA VAL A 428 -44.01 -9.29 23.93
C VAL A 428 -44.62 -8.71 22.65
N ASP A 429 -45.84 -8.21 22.80
CA ASP A 429 -46.55 -7.48 21.77
C ASP A 429 -45.74 -6.22 21.43
N THR A 430 -45.18 -6.21 20.22
CA THR A 430 -44.31 -5.13 19.72
C THR A 430 -45.08 -3.85 19.36
N ASP A 431 -46.39 -3.79 19.57
CA ASP A 431 -47.22 -2.62 19.20
C ASP A 431 -47.43 -1.57 20.32
N SER A 432 -46.70 -1.60 21.45
CA SER A 432 -46.87 -0.60 22.52
C SER A 432 -45.68 0.33 22.80
N LEU A 433 -44.60 0.30 22.01
CA LEU A 433 -43.43 1.19 22.20
C LEU A 433 -43.45 2.41 21.25
N VAL A 434 -44.61 3.10 21.16
CA VAL A 434 -44.77 4.40 20.47
C VAL A 434 -45.32 5.51 21.38
N ALA A 435 -45.46 5.31 22.69
CA ALA A 435 -45.97 6.38 23.56
C ALA A 435 -45.30 6.40 24.94
N GLU A 436 -44.05 6.89 25.02
CA GLU A 436 -43.52 7.52 26.24
C GLU A 436 -42.26 8.39 26.00
N LEU A 437 -42.37 9.31 25.04
CA LEU A 437 -41.66 10.60 25.07
C LEU A 437 -42.64 11.66 24.61
N ALA A 438 -43.47 12.12 25.55
CA ALA A 438 -44.19 13.38 25.48
C ALA A 438 -43.33 14.48 26.11
#